data_AF-A0AAN6UX52-F1
#
_entry.id   AF-A0AAN6UX52-F1
#
_cell.length_a   1.000
_cell.length_b   1.000
_cell.length_c   1.000
_cell.angle_alpha   90.00
_cell.angle_beta   90.00
_cell.angle_gamma   90.00
#
_symmetry.space_group_name_H-M   'P 1'
#
loop_
_entity.id
_entity.type
_entity.pdbx_description
1 polymer ?
#
loop_
_entity_poly.entity_id
_entity_poly.type
_entity_poly.pdbx_seq_one_letter_code
_entity_poly.pdbx_strand_id
1 'polypeptide(L)'
;MDNLPGRDAKGFQNTETVVPPPDGEPKPMPLFTQYHFPHYGDAVLLIIPTSNEHKTQILLAAFESQKPANVSMHHIVIPAESEVGEQPYDGAGVLGAYNRISNALQALATSPENQAVFTKERIGTVIAASIENYIQAAGVPRAVDYGVVMVHNATTGQTVTGISRGVTVPQAFVARARLDGFEDEDRSHGKVTVGSILAAGVSGLDKADWHAVLAGTSRYDLLKETIDALAIPW
;
A
#
# COMPACT_ATOMS: atom_id res chain seq x y z
N MET A 1 -15.78 -19.77 23.24
CA MET A 1 -15.31 -19.65 21.84
C MET A 1 -16.53 -19.86 20.98
N ASP A 2 -17.22 -18.77 20.61
CA ASP A 2 -18.36 -18.89 19.70
C ASP A 2 -17.81 -19.03 18.29
N ASN A 3 -17.80 -20.28 17.80
CA ASN A 3 -17.60 -20.59 16.39
C ASN A 3 -18.67 -19.83 15.61
N LEU A 4 -18.27 -18.83 14.83
CA LEU A 4 -19.12 -18.37 13.73
C LEU A 4 -19.27 -19.59 12.80
N PRO A 5 -20.48 -20.17 12.65
CA PRO A 5 -20.67 -21.31 11.77
C PRO A 5 -20.19 -20.92 10.38
N GLY A 6 -19.40 -21.80 9.73
CA GLY A 6 -18.80 -21.53 8.42
C GLY A 6 -19.86 -21.08 7.43
N ARG A 7 -19.83 -19.78 7.10
CA ARG A 7 -20.75 -19.19 6.14
C ARG A 7 -20.17 -19.35 4.74
N ASP A 8 -21.02 -19.62 3.76
CA ASP A 8 -20.61 -19.64 2.34
C ASP A 8 -20.43 -18.19 1.84
N ALA A 9 -19.38 -17.93 1.06
CA ALA A 9 -19.15 -16.68 0.35
C ALA A 9 -20.38 -16.16 -0.41
N LYS A 10 -21.26 -17.05 -0.91
CA LYS A 10 -22.53 -16.66 -1.54
C LYS A 10 -23.41 -15.79 -0.65
N GLY A 11 -23.41 -16.01 0.66
CA GLY A 11 -24.18 -15.21 1.62
C GLY A 11 -23.63 -13.81 1.88
N PHE A 12 -22.44 -13.51 1.36
CA PHE A 12 -21.75 -12.22 1.50
C PHE A 12 -21.61 -11.47 0.17
N GLN A 13 -22.19 -11.97 -0.92
CA GLN A 13 -22.10 -11.31 -2.20
C GLN A 13 -22.78 -9.94 -2.16
N ASN A 14 -22.04 -8.89 -2.51
CA ASN A 14 -22.53 -7.51 -2.60
C ASN A 14 -23.19 -6.98 -1.30
N THR A 15 -22.76 -7.47 -0.12
CA THR A 15 -23.23 -6.95 1.17
C THR A 15 -22.55 -5.66 1.60
N GLU A 16 -21.42 -5.34 0.97
CA GLU A 16 -20.61 -4.16 1.22
C GLU A 16 -20.67 -3.18 0.06
N THR A 17 -20.39 -1.91 0.35
CA THR A 17 -20.49 -0.83 -0.62
C THR A 17 -19.12 -0.22 -0.88
N VAL A 18 -18.86 0.11 -2.14
CA VAL A 18 -17.71 0.94 -2.53
C VAL A 18 -18.00 2.39 -2.17
N VAL A 19 -17.10 3.02 -1.44
CA VAL A 19 -17.21 4.41 -1.00
C VAL A 19 -16.08 5.26 -1.58
N PRO A 20 -16.27 6.58 -1.77
CA PRO A 20 -15.20 7.46 -2.23
C PRO A 20 -14.01 7.45 -1.24
N PRO A 21 -12.81 7.87 -1.67
CA PRO A 21 -11.72 8.14 -0.73
C PRO A 21 -12.16 9.15 0.33
N PRO A 22 -11.53 9.13 1.53
CA PRO A 22 -11.86 10.07 2.59
C PRO A 22 -11.63 11.52 2.13
N ASP A 23 -12.52 12.42 2.55
CA ASP A 23 -12.38 13.85 2.28
C ASP A 23 -11.20 14.45 3.05
N GLY A 24 -10.46 15.34 2.39
CA GLY A 24 -9.35 16.08 2.97
C GLY A 24 -7.97 15.62 2.50
N GLU A 25 -6.97 16.46 2.73
CA GLU A 25 -5.58 16.09 2.45
C GLU A 25 -5.12 15.04 3.48
N PRO A 26 -4.33 14.03 3.05
CA PRO A 26 -3.65 13.14 3.98
C PRO A 26 -2.89 13.94 5.04
N LYS A 27 -2.81 13.41 6.26
CA LYS A 27 -2.02 14.04 7.32
C LYS A 27 -0.60 14.33 6.79
N PRO A 28 -0.06 15.55 7.01
CA PRO A 28 1.29 15.87 6.57
C PRO A 28 2.28 14.85 7.13
N MET A 29 3.04 14.22 6.23
CA MET A 29 4.10 13.29 6.60
C MET A 29 5.40 14.05 6.86
N PRO A 30 6.31 13.50 7.68
CA PRO A 30 7.67 14.01 7.76
C PRO A 30 8.30 14.06 6.37
N LEU A 31 9.25 14.98 6.19
CA LEU A 31 10.08 14.95 4.98
C LEU A 31 10.91 13.68 4.98
N PHE A 32 11.02 13.05 3.82
CA PHE A 32 11.94 11.94 3.61
C PHE A 32 13.38 12.39 3.89
N THR A 33 14.17 11.46 4.44
CA THR A 33 15.62 11.67 4.56
C THR A 33 16.20 11.86 3.16
N GLN A 34 16.96 12.93 2.95
CA GLN A 34 17.63 13.19 1.69
C GLN A 34 18.90 12.36 1.59
N TYR A 35 18.96 11.51 0.57
CA TYR A 35 20.14 10.73 0.23
C TYR A 35 20.81 11.32 -1.01
N HIS A 36 22.14 11.48 -0.95
CA HIS A 36 22.93 11.88 -2.11
C HIS A 36 23.32 10.64 -2.90
N PHE A 37 22.39 10.14 -3.73
CA PHE A 37 22.67 9.00 -4.59
C PHE A 37 23.65 9.38 -5.72
N PRO A 38 24.53 8.46 -6.13
CA PRO A 38 25.40 8.68 -7.28
C PRO A 38 24.58 8.94 -8.56
N HIS A 39 25.16 9.72 -9.49
CA HIS A 39 24.56 10.05 -10.77
C HIS A 39 25.49 9.60 -11.91
N TYR A 40 25.06 8.60 -12.70
CA TYR A 40 25.87 8.00 -13.79
C TYR A 40 25.24 8.08 -15.19
N GLY A 41 24.01 8.61 -15.31
CA GLY A 41 23.31 8.82 -16.58
C GLY A 41 21.86 9.24 -16.36
N ASP A 42 21.02 9.14 -17.39
CA ASP A 42 19.65 9.68 -17.37
C ASP A 42 18.57 8.62 -17.07
N ALA A 43 18.95 7.40 -16.69
CA ALA A 43 17.98 6.35 -16.39
C ALA A 43 17.34 6.55 -15.02
N VAL A 44 16.06 6.14 -14.91
CA VAL A 44 15.29 6.15 -13.67
C VAL A 44 15.38 4.77 -13.02
N LEU A 45 15.67 4.73 -11.73
CA LEU A 45 15.51 3.55 -10.88
C LEU A 45 14.21 3.66 -10.09
N LEU A 46 13.30 2.73 -10.33
CA LEU A 46 12.09 2.52 -9.54
C LEU A 46 12.35 1.50 -8.41
N ILE A 47 12.14 1.90 -7.17
CA ILE A 47 12.20 1.03 -5.99
C ILE A 47 10.79 0.65 -5.58
N ILE A 48 10.53 -0.64 -5.45
CA ILE A 48 9.25 -1.18 -4.97
C ILE A 48 9.49 -1.85 -3.62
N PRO A 49 8.98 -1.30 -2.50
CA PRO A 49 9.34 -1.73 -1.16
C PRO A 49 8.39 -2.79 -0.61
N THR A 50 8.05 -3.80 -1.42
CA THR A 50 7.13 -4.88 -1.01
C THR A 50 7.48 -6.20 -1.70
N SER A 51 7.32 -7.31 -0.98
CA SER A 51 7.36 -8.66 -1.53
C SER A 51 6.04 -9.11 -2.16
N ASN A 52 4.98 -8.28 -2.09
CA ASN A 52 3.69 -8.61 -2.64
C ASN A 52 3.69 -8.47 -4.18
N GLU A 53 3.73 -9.60 -4.88
CA GLU A 53 3.81 -9.64 -6.35
C GLU A 53 2.67 -8.86 -7.03
N HIS A 54 1.44 -8.91 -6.52
CA HIS A 54 0.31 -8.18 -7.13
C HIS A 54 0.51 -6.66 -7.04
N LYS A 55 0.93 -6.15 -5.87
CA LYS A 55 1.24 -4.73 -5.70
C LYS A 55 2.42 -4.31 -6.59
N THR A 56 3.45 -5.15 -6.68
CA THR A 56 4.59 -4.92 -7.58
C THR A 56 4.14 -4.81 -9.03
N GLN A 57 3.30 -5.73 -9.51
CA GLN A 57 2.81 -5.68 -10.89
C GLN A 57 1.93 -4.46 -11.17
N ILE A 58 1.08 -4.04 -10.22
CA ILE A 58 0.26 -2.82 -10.36
C ILE A 58 1.16 -1.59 -10.51
N LEU A 59 2.17 -1.46 -9.64
CA LEU A 59 3.14 -0.36 -9.71
C LEU A 59 3.90 -0.37 -11.04
N LEU A 60 4.45 -1.52 -11.44
CA LEU A 60 5.21 -1.63 -12.69
C LEU A 60 4.35 -1.27 -13.91
N ALA A 61 3.12 -1.80 -13.99
CA ALA A 61 2.23 -1.50 -15.10
C ALA A 61 1.87 -0.01 -15.20
N ALA A 62 1.63 0.65 -14.06
CA ALA A 62 1.31 2.07 -14.02
C ALA A 62 2.51 2.95 -14.36
N PHE A 63 3.69 2.62 -13.86
CA PHE A 63 4.91 3.36 -14.22
C PHE A 63 5.24 3.21 -15.69
N GLU A 64 5.13 2.01 -16.27
CA GLU A 64 5.37 1.81 -17.71
C GLU A 64 4.34 2.54 -18.59
N SER A 65 3.06 2.59 -18.19
CA SER A 65 2.02 3.28 -18.96
C SER A 65 2.14 4.81 -18.93
N GLN A 66 2.69 5.36 -17.85
CA GLN A 66 2.83 6.81 -17.64
C GLN A 66 4.24 7.34 -17.94
N LYS A 67 5.18 6.46 -18.27
CA LYS A 67 6.59 6.81 -18.54
C LYS A 67 6.73 7.77 -19.72
N PRO A 68 7.47 8.90 -19.58
CA PRO A 68 7.81 9.74 -20.71
C PRO A 68 8.57 8.94 -21.77
N ALA A 69 8.31 9.22 -23.05
CA ALA A 69 8.80 8.41 -24.16
C ALA A 69 10.33 8.24 -24.23
N ASN A 70 11.09 9.18 -23.66
CA ASN A 70 12.55 9.22 -23.66
C ASN A 70 13.18 8.73 -22.35
N VAL A 71 12.40 8.20 -21.41
CA VAL A 71 12.91 7.71 -20.12
C VAL A 71 13.20 6.21 -20.19
N SER A 72 14.45 5.83 -19.91
CA SER A 72 14.78 4.44 -19.56
C SER A 72 14.48 4.22 -18.09
N MET A 73 13.76 3.15 -17.77
CA MET A 73 13.40 2.81 -16.39
C MET A 73 13.89 1.40 -16.07
N HIS A 74 14.55 1.26 -14.93
CA HIS A 74 14.90 -0.01 -14.32
C HIS A 74 14.15 -0.11 -12.99
N HIS A 75 13.86 -1.31 -12.53
CA HIS A 75 13.26 -1.49 -11.22
C HIS A 75 14.02 -2.50 -10.38
N ILE A 76 13.95 -2.31 -9.07
CA ILE A 76 14.39 -3.28 -8.07
C ILE A 76 13.32 -3.39 -6.99
N VAL A 77 13.20 -4.59 -6.42
CA VAL A 77 12.35 -4.85 -5.27
C VAL A 77 13.24 -4.90 -4.04
N ILE A 78 13.00 -3.99 -3.10
CA ILE A 78 13.69 -3.96 -1.80
C ILE A 78 12.62 -4.10 -0.72
N PRO A 79 12.22 -5.32 -0.33
CA PRO A 79 11.20 -5.49 0.70
C PRO A 79 11.60 -4.76 1.98
N ALA A 80 10.69 -3.95 2.51
CA ALA A 80 10.94 -3.13 3.69
C ALA A 80 9.74 -3.20 4.63
N GLU A 81 10.02 -3.20 5.93
CA GLU A 81 8.99 -3.19 6.97
C GLU A 81 8.23 -1.87 7.00
N SER A 82 6.92 -1.93 7.26
CA SER A 82 6.07 -0.74 7.41
C SER A 82 6.07 -0.18 8.83
N GLU A 83 6.48 -0.98 9.82
CA GLU A 83 6.53 -0.63 11.25
C GLU A 83 5.15 -0.22 11.83
N VAL A 84 4.06 -0.57 11.15
CA VAL A 84 2.67 -0.25 11.54
C VAL A 84 1.81 -1.50 11.76
N GLY A 85 2.48 -2.62 12.04
CA GLY A 85 1.89 -3.95 12.21
C GLY A 85 1.22 -4.51 10.97
N GLU A 86 0.56 -5.65 11.15
CA GLU A 86 -0.11 -6.37 10.06
C GLU A 86 -1.35 -5.65 9.53
N GLN A 87 -2.12 -5.01 10.42
CA GLN A 87 -3.34 -4.26 10.08
C GLN A 87 -3.23 -2.81 10.53
N PRO A 88 -2.79 -1.90 9.66
CA PRO A 88 -2.83 -0.48 9.96
C PRO A 88 -4.28 0.00 10.08
N TYR A 89 -4.56 0.83 11.08
CA TYR A 89 -5.81 1.54 11.25
C TYR A 89 -5.63 3.04 11.04
N ASP A 90 -6.63 3.66 10.42
CA ASP A 90 -6.73 5.11 10.27
C ASP A 90 -5.44 5.73 9.67
N GLY A 91 -4.82 6.70 10.35
CA GLY A 91 -3.61 7.37 9.87
C GLY A 91 -2.36 6.46 9.75
N ALA A 92 -2.37 5.26 10.35
CA ALA A 92 -1.25 4.34 10.28
C ALA A 92 -1.01 3.80 8.86
N GLY A 93 -2.02 3.79 7.99
CA GLY A 93 -1.85 3.37 6.59
C GLY A 93 -0.84 4.24 5.82
N VAL A 94 -1.00 5.56 5.92
CA VAL A 94 -0.08 6.53 5.27
C VAL A 94 1.32 6.45 5.89
N LEU A 95 1.40 6.26 7.21
CA LEU A 95 2.67 6.04 7.91
C LEU A 95 3.38 4.78 7.42
N GLY A 96 2.66 3.67 7.25
CA GLY A 96 3.23 2.44 6.71
C GLY A 96 3.80 2.60 5.31
N ALA A 97 3.07 3.29 4.43
CA ALA A 97 3.55 3.59 3.07
C ALA A 97 4.85 4.43 3.08
N TYR A 98 4.92 5.45 3.95
CA TYR A 98 6.09 6.29 4.15
C TYR A 98 7.28 5.51 4.72
N ASN A 99 7.06 4.69 5.75
CA ASN A 99 8.12 3.91 6.40
C ASN A 99 8.73 2.91 5.42
N ARG A 100 7.90 2.22 4.61
CA ARG A 100 8.40 1.31 3.57
C ARG A 100 9.33 2.02 2.57
N ILE A 101 8.93 3.21 2.10
CA ILE A 101 9.78 4.00 1.20
C ILE A 101 11.08 4.42 1.90
N SER A 102 10.98 4.96 3.12
CA SER A 102 12.14 5.42 3.89
C SER A 102 13.16 4.30 4.11
N ASN A 103 12.67 3.14 4.57
CA ASN A 103 13.49 1.97 4.85
C ASN A 103 14.12 1.38 3.58
N ALA A 104 13.39 1.37 2.46
CA ALA A 104 13.95 0.92 1.18
C ALA A 104 15.01 1.89 0.61
N LEU A 105 14.83 3.20 0.77
CA LEU A 105 15.85 4.19 0.39
C LEU A 105 17.09 4.09 1.27
N GLN A 106 16.93 3.84 2.57
CA GLN A 106 18.05 3.58 3.48
C GLN A 106 18.81 2.30 3.05
N ALA A 107 18.09 1.23 2.74
CA ALA A 107 18.69 -0.03 2.27
C ALA A 107 19.38 0.13 0.91
N LEU A 108 18.83 0.94 0.00
CA LEU A 108 19.50 1.33 -1.23
C LEU A 108 20.81 2.06 -0.92
N ALA A 109 20.79 3.06 -0.03
CA ALA A 109 21.95 3.89 0.29
C ALA A 109 23.09 3.15 1.01
N THR A 110 22.77 2.08 1.73
CA THR A 110 23.74 1.39 2.62
C THR A 110 24.22 0.05 2.08
N SER A 111 23.52 -0.58 1.14
CA SER A 111 23.91 -1.87 0.55
C SER A 111 24.80 -1.69 -0.68
N PRO A 112 26.05 -2.22 -0.68
CA PRO A 112 26.92 -2.18 -1.86
C PRO A 112 26.32 -2.89 -3.09
N GLU A 113 25.54 -3.96 -2.85
CA GLU A 113 24.86 -4.70 -3.92
C GLU A 113 23.80 -3.82 -4.61
N ASN A 114 22.98 -3.12 -3.82
CA ASN A 114 21.99 -2.21 -4.36
C ASN A 114 22.66 -1.01 -5.04
N GLN A 115 23.77 -0.50 -4.49
CA GLN A 115 24.52 0.60 -5.09
C GLN A 115 25.15 0.25 -6.44
N ALA A 116 25.44 -1.03 -6.72
CA ALA A 116 26.01 -1.45 -8.00
C ALA A 116 25.08 -1.17 -9.21
N VAL A 117 23.76 -1.08 -8.98
CA VAL A 117 22.78 -0.79 -10.04
C VAL A 117 23.02 0.58 -10.68
N PHE A 118 23.52 1.55 -9.90
CA PHE A 118 23.69 2.93 -10.36
C PHE A 118 24.64 3.03 -11.55
N THR A 119 25.82 2.43 -11.42
CA THR A 119 26.81 2.41 -12.49
C THR A 119 26.37 1.50 -13.64
N LYS A 120 25.84 0.31 -13.31
CA LYS A 120 25.47 -0.72 -14.29
C LYS A 120 24.38 -0.23 -15.25
N GLU A 121 23.35 0.39 -14.70
CA GLU A 121 22.15 0.79 -15.43
C GLU A 121 22.12 2.29 -15.76
N ARG A 122 23.23 3.02 -15.52
CA ARG A 122 23.37 4.46 -15.81
C ARG A 122 22.29 5.30 -15.12
N ILE A 123 22.00 5.02 -13.86
CA ILE A 123 20.94 5.69 -13.09
C ILE A 123 21.33 7.14 -12.77
N GLY A 124 20.37 8.05 -12.89
CA GLY A 124 20.46 9.42 -12.39
C GLY A 124 19.27 9.88 -11.56
N THR A 125 18.12 9.23 -11.74
CA THR A 125 16.92 9.53 -10.96
C THR A 125 16.49 8.32 -10.16
N VAL A 126 16.13 8.53 -8.89
CA VAL A 126 15.63 7.49 -8.00
C VAL A 126 14.20 7.82 -7.59
N ILE A 127 13.27 6.93 -7.90
CA ILE A 127 11.86 7.01 -7.48
C ILE A 127 11.54 5.78 -6.66
N ALA A 128 10.83 5.95 -5.54
CA ALA A 128 10.31 4.86 -4.73
C ALA A 128 8.78 4.95 -4.69
N ALA A 129 8.09 3.82 -4.85
CA ALA A 129 6.64 3.77 -4.87
C ALA A 129 6.11 2.64 -3.98
N SER A 130 5.19 2.95 -3.07
CA SER A 130 4.59 1.97 -2.15
C SER A 130 3.06 1.98 -2.23
N ILE A 131 2.48 0.82 -1.91
CA ILE A 131 1.04 0.65 -1.72
C ILE A 131 0.83 0.03 -0.35
N GLU A 132 0.04 0.68 0.51
CA GLU A 132 -0.36 0.16 1.82
C GLU A 132 -1.89 0.13 1.94
N ASN A 133 -2.44 -0.93 2.53
CA ASN A 133 -3.88 -1.02 2.79
C ASN A 133 -4.13 -0.81 4.28
N TYR A 134 -5.24 -0.18 4.64
CA TYR A 134 -5.56 0.13 6.02
C TYR A 134 -7.07 0.21 6.25
N ILE A 135 -7.48 0.01 7.49
CA ILE A 135 -8.88 0.13 7.90
C ILE A 135 -9.10 1.50 8.52
N GLN A 136 -9.86 2.37 7.85
CA GLN A 136 -10.41 3.56 8.49
C GLN A 136 -11.58 3.13 9.38
N ALA A 137 -11.48 3.37 10.69
CA ALA A 137 -12.50 3.05 11.67
C ALA A 137 -12.90 4.27 12.51
N ALA A 138 -12.01 5.26 12.67
CA ALA A 138 -12.32 6.51 13.33
C ALA A 138 -13.04 7.48 12.39
N GLY A 139 -13.99 8.27 12.91
CA GLY A 139 -14.65 9.34 12.16
C GLY A 139 -15.55 8.88 11.00
N VAL A 140 -15.81 7.58 10.87
CA VAL A 140 -16.67 7.01 9.83
C VAL A 140 -17.82 6.21 10.46
N PRO A 141 -19.03 6.20 9.87
CA PRO A 141 -20.17 5.46 10.42
C PRO A 141 -19.98 3.94 10.33
N ARG A 142 -19.18 3.50 9.36
CA ARG A 142 -18.81 2.11 9.14
C ARG A 142 -17.35 2.07 8.74
N ALA A 143 -16.60 1.12 9.30
CA ALA A 143 -15.21 0.94 8.95
C ALA A 143 -15.05 0.61 7.45
N VAL A 144 -13.97 1.09 6.86
CA VAL A 144 -13.70 0.98 5.42
C VAL A 144 -12.26 0.51 5.21
N ASP A 145 -12.04 -0.45 4.32
CA ASP A 145 -10.71 -0.82 3.82
C ASP A 145 -10.36 0.09 2.65
N TYR A 146 -9.30 0.88 2.81
CA TYR A 146 -8.74 1.76 1.80
C TYR A 146 -7.30 1.33 1.49
N GLY A 147 -6.86 1.59 0.27
CA GLY A 147 -5.46 1.60 -0.11
C GLY A 147 -4.89 3.01 -0.23
N VAL A 148 -3.67 3.24 0.24
CA VAL A 148 -2.85 4.42 -0.05
C VAL A 148 -1.74 4.05 -1.02
N VAL A 149 -1.53 4.89 -2.02
CA VAL A 149 -0.40 4.84 -2.96
C VAL A 149 0.47 6.06 -2.72
N MET A 150 1.76 5.86 -2.47
CA MET A 150 2.72 6.93 -2.28
C MET A 150 3.86 6.77 -3.27
N VAL A 151 4.21 7.86 -3.97
CA VAL A 151 5.35 7.90 -4.89
C VAL A 151 6.25 9.06 -4.49
N HIS A 152 7.52 8.77 -4.29
CA HIS A 152 8.54 9.74 -3.89
C HIS A 152 9.70 9.73 -4.87
N ASN A 153 9.99 10.86 -5.50
CA ASN A 153 11.22 11.07 -6.26
C ASN A 153 12.30 11.55 -5.28
N ALA A 154 13.20 10.64 -4.91
CA ALA A 154 14.26 10.90 -3.95
C ALA A 154 15.35 11.84 -4.50
N THR A 155 15.43 12.00 -5.83
CA THR A 155 16.35 12.93 -6.48
C THR A 155 15.84 14.38 -6.39
N THR A 156 14.54 14.61 -6.56
CA THR A 156 13.95 15.97 -6.54
C THR A 156 13.31 16.34 -5.22
N GLY A 157 13.06 15.36 -4.35
CA GLY A 157 12.33 15.52 -3.09
C GLY A 157 10.82 15.63 -3.24
N GLN A 158 10.28 15.44 -4.45
CA GLN A 158 8.84 15.53 -4.71
C GLN A 158 8.12 14.25 -4.29
N THR A 159 6.96 14.41 -3.63
CA THR A 159 6.10 13.29 -3.22
C THR A 159 4.68 13.55 -3.69
N VAL A 160 4.06 12.51 -4.24
CA VAL A 160 2.62 12.48 -4.51
C VAL A 160 2.00 11.30 -3.75
N THR A 161 0.76 11.48 -3.31
CA THR A 161 0.02 10.45 -2.55
C THR A 161 -1.43 10.44 -3.03
N GLY A 162 -1.99 9.24 -3.17
CA GLY A 162 -3.39 9.03 -3.49
C GLY A 162 -4.01 8.01 -2.55
N ILE A 163 -5.24 8.26 -2.12
CA ILE A 163 -6.05 7.28 -1.40
C ILE A 163 -7.10 6.76 -2.37
N SER A 164 -7.24 5.44 -2.41
CA SER A 164 -8.22 4.78 -3.26
C SER A 164 -9.65 4.94 -2.75
N ARG A 165 -10.61 4.68 -3.62
CA ARG A 165 -11.95 4.31 -3.17
C ARG A 165 -11.84 3.09 -2.26
N GLY A 166 -12.68 3.05 -1.24
CA GLY A 166 -12.66 1.97 -0.24
C GLY A 166 -13.86 1.07 -0.32
N VAL A 167 -13.82 -0.04 0.41
CA VAL A 167 -14.98 -0.93 0.59
C VAL A 167 -15.34 -1.00 2.06
N THR A 168 -16.62 -0.82 2.37
CA THR A 168 -17.09 -0.97 3.75
C THR A 168 -16.82 -2.37 4.27
N VAL A 169 -16.61 -2.47 5.59
CA VAL A 169 -16.25 -3.72 6.23
C VAL A 169 -17.34 -4.13 7.23
N PRO A 170 -17.73 -5.43 7.25
CA PRO A 170 -18.60 -5.95 8.29
C PRO A 170 -18.03 -5.70 9.70
N GLN A 171 -18.76 -4.94 10.52
CA GLN A 171 -18.27 -4.47 11.83
C GLN A 171 -17.90 -5.60 12.79
N ALA A 172 -18.59 -6.74 12.72
CA ALA A 172 -18.28 -7.91 13.53
C ALA A 172 -16.86 -8.45 13.28
N PHE A 173 -16.38 -8.39 12.04
CA PHE A 173 -15.05 -8.89 11.67
C PHE A 173 -13.96 -7.91 12.07
N VAL A 174 -14.23 -6.60 11.97
CA VAL A 174 -13.34 -5.55 12.51
C VAL A 174 -13.21 -5.68 14.02
N ALA A 175 -14.34 -5.80 14.73
CA ALA A 175 -14.35 -6.00 16.18
C ALA A 175 -13.56 -7.25 16.58
N ARG A 176 -13.72 -8.35 15.82
CA ARG A 176 -12.99 -9.59 16.08
C ARG A 176 -11.49 -9.44 15.86
N ALA A 177 -11.06 -8.82 14.75
CA ALA A 177 -9.64 -8.55 14.51
C ALA A 177 -9.02 -7.72 15.65
N ARG A 178 -9.75 -6.72 16.14
CA ARG A 178 -9.32 -5.88 17.28
C ARG A 178 -9.27 -6.62 18.62
N LEU A 179 -10.06 -7.68 18.81
CA LEU A 179 -10.02 -8.52 20.01
C LEU A 179 -8.76 -9.40 20.07
N ASP A 180 -8.17 -9.73 18.92
CA ASP A 180 -6.92 -10.48 18.85
C ASP A 180 -5.69 -9.60 19.19
N GLY A 181 -5.88 -8.29 19.33
CA GLY A 181 -4.94 -7.34 19.95
C GLY A 181 -4.21 -6.44 18.96
N PHE A 182 -3.32 -5.62 19.54
CA PHE A 182 -2.56 -4.58 18.84
C PHE A 182 -1.07 -4.70 19.15
N GLU A 183 -0.23 -4.29 18.21
CA GLU A 183 1.23 -4.24 18.36
C GLU A 183 1.71 -2.98 19.06
N ASP A 184 0.86 -1.94 19.12
CA ASP A 184 1.13 -0.64 19.71
C ASP A 184 0.15 -0.30 20.85
N GLU A 185 0.57 0.60 21.74
CA GLU A 185 -0.25 1.08 22.86
C GLU A 185 -1.41 1.96 22.38
N ASP A 186 -1.22 2.71 21.28
CA ASP A 186 -2.22 3.58 20.67
C ASP A 186 -3.30 2.81 19.91
N ARG A 187 -3.15 1.48 19.78
CA ARG A 187 -4.10 0.58 19.12
C ARG A 187 -4.37 0.94 17.66
N SER A 188 -3.34 1.44 16.98
CA SER A 188 -3.38 1.78 15.57
C SER A 188 -2.80 0.68 14.66
N HIS A 189 -2.13 -0.32 15.24
CA HIS A 189 -1.46 -1.44 14.55
C HIS A 189 -2.07 -2.78 15.01
N GLY A 190 -3.01 -3.35 14.27
CA GLY A 190 -3.61 -4.64 14.60
C GLY A 190 -2.67 -5.82 14.34
N LYS A 191 -2.67 -6.81 15.25
CA LYS A 191 -1.89 -8.05 15.11
C LYS A 191 -2.38 -8.99 14.01
N VAL A 192 -3.64 -8.84 13.61
CA VAL A 192 -4.30 -9.68 12.60
C VAL A 192 -5.10 -8.80 11.66
N THR A 193 -5.14 -9.19 10.39
CA THR A 193 -5.89 -8.46 9.37
C THR A 193 -7.36 -8.84 9.34
N VAL A 194 -8.22 -7.88 9.00
CA VAL A 194 -9.66 -8.15 8.86
C VAL A 194 -9.91 -9.16 7.75
N GLY A 195 -9.13 -9.11 6.66
CA GLY A 195 -9.17 -10.10 5.59
C GLY A 195 -8.87 -11.53 6.07
N SER A 196 -7.95 -11.71 7.02
CA SER A 196 -7.67 -13.03 7.60
C SER A 196 -8.83 -13.55 8.44
N ILE A 197 -9.47 -12.68 9.23
CA ILE A 197 -10.66 -13.06 10.02
C ILE A 197 -11.85 -13.37 9.10
N LEU A 198 -12.03 -12.61 8.02
CA LEU A 198 -13.05 -12.85 6.99
C LEU A 198 -12.85 -14.22 6.33
N ALA A 199 -11.66 -14.50 5.82
CA ALA A 199 -11.35 -15.77 5.15
C ALA A 199 -11.45 -16.98 6.09
N ALA A 200 -11.16 -16.80 7.38
CA ALA A 200 -11.35 -17.86 8.38
C ALA A 200 -12.83 -18.13 8.69
N GLY A 201 -13.68 -17.10 8.67
CA GLY A 201 -15.11 -17.20 8.98
C GLY A 201 -16.03 -17.49 7.79
N VAL A 202 -15.56 -17.24 6.56
CA VAL A 202 -16.34 -17.37 5.33
C VAL A 202 -15.57 -18.19 4.30
N SER A 203 -16.09 -19.38 4.01
CA SER A 203 -15.44 -20.32 3.09
C SER A 203 -15.43 -19.75 1.67
N GLY A 204 -14.28 -19.85 1.00
CA GLY A 204 -14.10 -19.43 -0.39
C GLY A 204 -13.75 -17.95 -0.58
N LEU A 205 -13.58 -17.17 0.49
CA LEU A 205 -13.03 -15.80 0.39
C LEU A 205 -11.51 -15.82 0.30
N ASP A 206 -10.97 -15.03 -0.62
CA ASP A 206 -9.55 -14.65 -0.60
C ASP A 206 -9.32 -13.59 0.48
N LYS A 207 -8.44 -13.86 1.44
CA LYS A 207 -8.04 -12.90 2.48
C LYS A 207 -7.46 -11.61 1.89
N ALA A 208 -6.89 -11.68 0.68
CA ALA A 208 -6.29 -10.56 -0.03
C ALA A 208 -7.21 -9.93 -1.08
N ASP A 209 -8.37 -10.49 -1.37
CA ASP A 209 -9.30 -9.85 -2.33
C ASP A 209 -10.77 -10.16 -2.04
N TRP A 210 -11.11 -10.22 -0.75
CA TRP A 210 -12.49 -10.43 -0.30
C TRP A 210 -13.46 -9.37 -0.86
N HIS A 211 -12.94 -8.21 -1.28
CA HIS A 211 -13.66 -7.11 -1.91
C HIS A 211 -14.41 -7.57 -3.17
N ALA A 212 -13.78 -8.44 -3.97
CA ALA A 212 -14.37 -8.96 -5.20
C ALA A 212 -15.69 -9.70 -4.95
N VAL A 213 -15.82 -10.35 -3.80
CA VAL A 213 -17.05 -11.01 -3.39
C VAL A 213 -17.98 -10.03 -2.67
N LEU A 214 -17.46 -9.31 -1.67
CA LEU A 214 -18.30 -8.52 -0.76
C LEU A 214 -18.87 -7.25 -1.40
N ALA A 215 -18.19 -6.66 -2.36
CA ALA A 215 -18.59 -5.42 -3.03
C ALA A 215 -18.63 -5.53 -4.57
N GLY A 216 -18.31 -6.70 -5.12
CA GLY A 216 -18.34 -6.92 -6.57
C GLY A 216 -17.19 -6.23 -7.34
N THR A 217 -16.18 -5.73 -6.65
CA THR A 217 -15.00 -5.08 -7.25
C THR A 217 -13.73 -5.57 -6.59
N SER A 218 -12.67 -5.83 -7.37
CA SER A 218 -11.39 -6.20 -6.81
C SER A 218 -10.74 -5.00 -6.12
N ARG A 219 -10.05 -5.25 -5.01
CA ARG A 219 -9.18 -4.26 -4.37
C ARG A 219 -8.09 -3.79 -5.33
N TYR A 220 -7.59 -4.69 -6.17
CA TYR A 220 -6.52 -4.37 -7.12
C TYR A 220 -6.99 -3.41 -8.21
N ASP A 221 -8.26 -3.47 -8.61
CA ASP A 221 -8.85 -2.51 -9.55
C ASP A 221 -8.94 -1.11 -8.92
N LEU A 222 -9.38 -1.01 -7.66
CA LEU A 222 -9.46 0.27 -6.93
C LEU A 222 -8.08 0.91 -6.75
N LEU A 223 -7.05 0.10 -6.45
CA LEU A 223 -5.67 0.55 -6.37
C LEU A 223 -5.14 1.03 -7.72
N LYS A 224 -5.45 0.28 -8.80
CA LYS A 224 -5.06 0.62 -10.16
C LYS A 224 -5.64 1.97 -10.60
N GLU A 225 -6.94 2.19 -10.38
CA GLU A 225 -7.59 3.47 -10.67
C GLU A 225 -6.89 4.64 -9.97
N THR A 226 -6.45 4.42 -8.74
CA THR A 226 -5.79 5.45 -7.93
C THR A 226 -4.42 5.80 -8.48
N ILE A 227 -3.60 4.80 -8.82
CA ILE A 227 -2.26 5.06 -9.36
C ILE A 227 -2.29 5.62 -10.78
N ASP A 228 -3.26 5.20 -11.61
CA ASP A 228 -3.46 5.73 -12.95
C ASP A 228 -3.85 7.22 -12.94
N ALA A 229 -4.44 7.69 -11.84
CA ALA A 229 -4.79 9.10 -11.64
C ALA A 229 -3.67 9.95 -11.02
N LEU A 230 -2.59 9.33 -10.50
CA LEU A 230 -1.48 10.05 -9.88
C LEU A 230 -0.54 10.62 -10.94
N ALA A 231 -0.17 11.89 -10.81
CA ALA A 231 0.90 12.47 -11.59
C ALA A 231 2.27 12.03 -11.04
N ILE A 232 2.86 10.99 -11.63
CA ILE A 232 4.18 10.49 -11.20
C ILE A 232 5.25 11.61 -11.34
N PRO A 233 6.02 11.91 -10.29
CA PRO A 233 7.09 12.91 -10.33
C PRO A 233 8.33 12.33 -11.02
N TRP A 234 8.33 12.29 -12.36
CA TRP A 234 9.46 11.83 -13.18
C TRP A 234 10.73 12.68 -13.02
#